data_AF-A0A916QVI6-F1
#
_entry.id   AF-A0A916QVI6-F1
#
_cell.length_a   1.000
_cell.length_b   1.000
_cell.length_c   1.000
_cell.angle_alpha   90.00
_cell.angle_beta   90.00
_cell.angle_gamma   90.00
#
_symmetry.space_group_name_H-M   'P 1'
#
loop_
_entity.id
_entity.type
_entity.pdbx_description
1 polymer ?
#
loop_
_entity_poly.entity_id
_entity_poly.type
_entity_poly.pdbx_seq_one_letter_code
_entity_poly.pdbx_strand_id
1 'polypeptide(L)'
;MAADVIINLPKLKSHVQLTMTMGVKNLFGCVPGKMKAWWHLEAGKDARRFGKMLVETAKTINPDLTIIDSIIAQEGNGPIGGEPRELGILGASTDVFALDQTFIEILKVNPAEVPTVAVAREMGFCSDLNKVNFPLLQPAELEVENWQLPTIKKPIDFGIPRIVRSTFKHLYVKFIQEK
;
A
#
# COMPACT_ATOMS: atom_id res chain seq x y z
N MET A 1 -20.61 4.97 3.34
CA MET A 1 -20.29 3.56 3.59
C MET A 1 -21.34 3.03 4.55
N ALA A 2 -21.94 1.87 4.28
CA ALA A 2 -23.03 1.28 5.08
C ALA A 2 -22.58 0.01 5.84
N ALA A 3 -21.28 -0.17 6.01
CA ALA A 3 -20.71 -1.28 6.74
C ALA A 3 -20.56 -0.88 8.22
N ASP A 4 -20.92 -1.77 9.13
CA ASP A 4 -20.76 -1.57 10.57
C ASP A 4 -19.29 -1.72 11.01
N VAL A 5 -18.52 -2.53 10.27
CA VAL A 5 -17.10 -2.82 10.53
C VAL A 5 -16.36 -2.96 9.21
N ILE A 6 -15.14 -2.42 9.14
CA ILE A 6 -14.22 -2.52 8.00
C ILE A 6 -12.96 -3.27 8.42
N ILE A 7 -12.74 -4.44 7.82
CA ILE A 7 -11.52 -5.24 8.02
C ILE A 7 -10.66 -5.15 6.75
N ASN A 8 -9.41 -4.72 6.92
CA ASN A 8 -8.43 -4.55 5.87
C ASN A 8 -7.45 -5.73 5.86
N LEU A 9 -7.30 -6.42 4.73
CA LEU A 9 -6.44 -7.63 4.61
C LEU A 9 -5.37 -7.46 3.51
N PRO A 10 -4.39 -6.55 3.68
CA PRO A 10 -3.27 -6.38 2.76
C PRO A 10 -2.35 -7.61 2.70
N LYS A 11 -1.77 -7.86 1.51
CA LYS A 11 -0.63 -8.75 1.32
C LYS A 11 0.67 -7.94 1.30
N LEU A 12 1.71 -8.39 2.02
CA LEU A 12 3.03 -7.75 1.99
C LEU A 12 3.75 -8.02 0.67
N LYS A 13 4.09 -6.94 -0.04
CA LYS A 13 4.80 -6.97 -1.33
C LYS A 13 5.71 -5.76 -1.49
N SER A 14 6.84 -5.93 -2.15
CA SER A 14 7.58 -4.82 -2.73
C SER A 14 6.82 -4.24 -3.94
N HIS A 15 7.02 -2.95 -4.24
CA HIS A 15 6.27 -2.25 -5.28
C HIS A 15 7.09 -1.15 -5.95
N VAL A 16 7.37 -1.30 -7.25
CA VAL A 16 8.22 -0.37 -8.02
C VAL A 16 7.75 1.11 -8.07
N GLN A 17 6.48 1.42 -7.80
CA GLN A 17 6.00 2.81 -7.78
C GLN A 17 5.95 3.46 -6.39
N LEU A 18 5.90 2.65 -5.32
CA LEU A 18 5.64 3.13 -3.95
C LEU A 18 6.53 2.45 -2.91
N THR A 19 7.61 1.83 -3.38
CA THR A 19 8.56 1.01 -2.61
C THR A 19 7.94 -0.30 -2.13
N MET A 20 6.78 -0.26 -1.47
CA MET A 20 6.11 -1.40 -0.87
C MET A 20 4.58 -1.26 -0.90
N THR A 21 3.86 -2.37 -0.73
CA THR A 21 2.47 -2.37 -0.25
C THR A 21 2.45 -2.24 1.26
N MET A 22 1.27 -1.97 1.84
CA MET A 22 0.81 -2.39 3.17
C MET A 22 -0.62 -1.86 3.40
N GLY A 23 -1.11 -1.84 4.64
CA GLY A 23 -2.49 -1.55 4.99
C GLY A 23 -2.98 -0.25 4.40
N VAL A 24 -2.18 0.82 4.48
CA VAL A 24 -2.54 2.13 3.92
C VAL A 24 -2.76 2.05 2.41
N LYS A 25 -1.86 1.40 1.67
CA LYS A 25 -1.97 1.26 0.22
C LYS A 25 -3.13 0.35 -0.19
N ASN A 26 -3.46 -0.67 0.60
CA ASN A 26 -4.54 -1.60 0.29
C ASN A 26 -5.92 -0.94 0.34
N LEU A 27 -6.11 0.04 1.23
CA LEU A 27 -7.34 0.82 1.35
C LEU A 27 -7.61 1.72 0.12
N PHE A 28 -6.59 2.00 -0.69
CA PHE A 28 -6.81 2.59 -2.01
C PHE A 28 -7.66 1.70 -2.94
N GLY A 29 -7.76 0.41 -2.60
CA GLY A 29 -8.75 -0.54 -3.11
C GLY A 29 -10.16 0.02 -3.17
N CYS A 30 -10.57 0.76 -2.14
CA CYS A 30 -11.92 1.30 -1.95
C CYS A 30 -12.24 2.51 -2.84
N VAL A 31 -11.25 3.12 -3.51
CA VAL A 31 -11.47 4.25 -4.43
C VAL A 31 -12.11 3.72 -5.73
N PRO A 32 -13.32 4.12 -6.12
CA PRO A 32 -14.04 3.46 -7.21
C PRO A 32 -13.57 3.88 -8.61
N GLY A 33 -13.54 2.91 -9.53
CA GLY A 33 -13.52 3.14 -10.97
C GLY A 33 -12.35 4.01 -11.48
N LYS A 34 -12.67 4.96 -12.36
CA LYS A 34 -11.68 5.82 -13.02
C LYS A 34 -11.01 6.82 -12.08
N MET A 35 -11.53 6.99 -10.85
CA MET A 35 -10.94 7.90 -9.86
C MET A 35 -9.51 7.51 -9.51
N LYS A 36 -9.19 6.20 -9.45
CA LYS A 36 -7.80 5.75 -9.22
C LYS A 36 -6.88 6.29 -10.29
N ALA A 37 -7.26 6.13 -11.56
CA ALA A 37 -6.46 6.60 -12.69
C ALA A 37 -6.30 8.13 -12.68
N TRP A 38 -7.37 8.87 -12.34
CA TRP A 38 -7.32 10.32 -12.15
C TRP A 38 -6.38 10.74 -11.03
N TRP A 39 -6.41 10.07 -9.88
CA TRP A 39 -5.55 10.40 -8.74
C TRP A 39 -4.08 10.10 -9.02
N HIS A 40 -3.79 9.04 -9.78
CA HIS A 40 -2.45 8.78 -10.29
C HIS A 40 -1.98 9.88 -11.28
N LEU A 41 -2.87 10.44 -12.10
CA LEU A 41 -2.55 11.59 -12.95
C LEU A 41 -2.37 12.88 -12.14
N GLU A 42 -3.22 13.11 -11.14
CA GLU A 42 -3.20 14.29 -10.28
C GLU A 42 -1.96 14.36 -9.39
N ALA A 43 -1.54 13.23 -8.83
CA ALA A 43 -0.27 13.11 -8.12
C ALA A 43 0.94 13.29 -9.06
N GLY A 44 0.76 13.02 -10.35
CA GLY A 44 1.81 13.10 -11.36
C GLY A 44 2.95 12.14 -11.06
N LYS A 45 4.19 12.66 -11.11
CA LYS A 45 5.42 11.88 -10.82
C LYS A 45 5.85 11.96 -9.36
N ASP A 46 5.11 12.68 -8.51
CA ASP A 46 5.49 12.91 -7.13
C ASP A 46 4.97 11.79 -6.22
N ALA A 47 5.89 10.91 -5.81
CA ALA A 47 5.59 9.80 -4.91
C ALA A 47 5.15 10.25 -3.51
N ARG A 48 5.62 11.41 -3.02
CA ARG A 48 5.21 11.96 -1.73
C ARG A 48 3.79 12.46 -1.78
N ARG A 49 3.43 13.20 -2.84
CA ARG A 49 2.06 13.67 -3.05
C ARG A 49 1.09 12.50 -3.12
N PHE A 50 1.42 11.45 -3.86
CA PHE A 50 0.58 10.25 -3.91
C PHE A 50 0.52 9.55 -2.54
N GLY A 51 1.65 9.42 -1.84
CA GLY A 51 1.70 8.88 -0.48
C GLY A 51 0.75 9.62 0.47
N LYS A 52 0.71 10.96 0.40
CA LYS A 52 -0.24 11.78 1.17
C LYS A 52 -1.70 11.45 0.87
N MET A 53 -2.06 11.36 -0.42
CA MET A 53 -3.42 11.00 -0.82
C MET A 53 -3.82 9.62 -0.27
N LEU A 54 -2.89 8.65 -0.27
CA LEU A 54 -3.13 7.33 0.31
C LEU A 54 -3.32 7.36 1.82
N VAL A 55 -2.49 8.12 2.54
CA VAL A 55 -2.60 8.31 3.99
C VAL A 55 -3.93 8.96 4.35
N GLU A 56 -4.35 10.01 3.63
CA GLU A 56 -5.65 10.66 3.83
C GLU A 56 -6.82 9.71 3.52
N THR A 57 -6.68 8.87 2.50
CA THR A 57 -7.66 7.83 2.17
C THR A 57 -7.79 6.81 3.30
N ALA A 58 -6.66 6.30 3.80
CA ALA A 58 -6.65 5.34 4.90
C ALA A 58 -7.25 5.92 6.17
N LYS A 59 -6.95 7.18 6.50
CA LYS A 59 -7.56 7.90 7.62
C LYS A 59 -9.06 8.12 7.44
N THR A 60 -9.51 8.38 6.21
CA THR A 60 -10.93 8.60 5.92
C THR A 60 -11.72 7.29 6.02
N ILE A 61 -11.13 6.18 5.56
CA ILE A 61 -11.76 4.85 5.66
C ILE A 61 -11.71 4.34 7.10
N ASN A 62 -10.61 4.61 7.82
CA ASN A 62 -10.39 4.26 9.22
C ASN A 62 -10.82 2.81 9.55
N PRO A 63 -10.14 1.79 8.98
CA PRO A 63 -10.53 0.41 9.20
C PRO A 63 -10.46 0.05 10.69
N ASP A 64 -11.46 -0.69 11.18
CA ASP A 64 -11.52 -1.15 12.56
C ASP A 64 -10.42 -2.18 12.88
N LEU A 65 -9.99 -2.95 11.87
CA LEU A 65 -8.91 -3.91 12.00
C LEU A 65 -8.15 -4.03 10.68
N THR A 66 -6.82 -3.99 10.74
CA THR A 66 -5.96 -4.37 9.63
C THR A 66 -5.18 -5.63 10.00
N ILE A 67 -5.16 -6.61 9.08
CA ILE A 67 -4.38 -7.85 9.19
C ILE A 67 -3.45 -7.91 7.99
N ILE A 68 -2.15 -7.80 8.22
CA ILE A 68 -1.14 -7.94 7.18
C ILE A 68 -0.78 -9.42 7.04
N ASP A 69 -1.10 -9.99 5.88
CA ASP A 69 -0.66 -11.32 5.46
C ASP A 69 0.72 -11.23 4.79
N SER A 70 1.70 -11.74 5.52
CA SER A 70 3.08 -11.90 5.08
C SER A 70 3.56 -13.35 5.20
N ILE A 71 2.66 -14.33 5.24
CA ILE A 71 3.04 -15.76 5.30
C ILE A 71 3.96 -16.09 4.10
N ILE A 72 3.49 -15.71 2.92
CA ILE A 72 4.28 -15.67 1.68
C ILE A 72 4.19 -14.24 1.14
N ALA A 73 5.25 -13.46 1.34
CA ALA A 73 5.38 -12.11 0.82
C ALA A 73 5.90 -12.10 -0.64
N GLN A 74 6.04 -10.92 -1.23
CA GLN A 74 6.73 -10.74 -2.52
C GLN A 74 7.83 -9.68 -2.37
N GLU A 75 9.05 -9.95 -2.78
CA GLU A 75 10.17 -9.00 -2.77
C GLU A 75 10.72 -8.72 -4.18
N GLY A 76 11.68 -7.81 -4.31
CA GLY A 76 12.29 -7.44 -5.60
C GLY A 76 11.39 -6.53 -6.44
N ASN A 77 11.32 -6.74 -7.76
CA ASN A 77 10.67 -5.82 -8.69
C ASN A 77 9.14 -6.08 -8.85
N GLY A 78 8.44 -6.17 -7.72
CA GLY A 78 6.98 -6.32 -7.65
C GLY A 78 6.20 -5.11 -8.21
N PRO A 79 4.93 -5.27 -8.62
CA PRO A 79 4.08 -6.43 -8.33
C PRO A 79 4.10 -7.55 -9.39
N ILE A 80 4.64 -7.31 -10.59
CA ILE A 80 4.62 -8.29 -11.69
C ILE A 80 5.93 -9.10 -11.77
N GLY A 81 7.08 -8.51 -11.44
CA GLY A 81 8.42 -9.14 -11.56
C GLY A 81 9.14 -9.25 -10.22
N GLY A 82 8.39 -9.47 -9.14
CA GLY A 82 8.95 -9.76 -7.82
C GLY A 82 8.88 -11.24 -7.50
N GLU A 83 9.76 -11.70 -6.63
CA GLU A 83 9.89 -13.11 -6.23
C GLU A 83 9.11 -13.39 -4.94
N PRO A 84 8.45 -14.56 -4.80
CA PRO A 84 7.82 -14.95 -3.56
C PRO A 84 8.87 -15.16 -2.48
N ARG A 85 8.54 -14.75 -1.25
CA ARG A 85 9.40 -14.93 -0.07
C ARG A 85 8.59 -15.42 1.11
N GLU A 86 8.91 -16.60 1.62
CA GLU A 86 8.30 -17.13 2.83
C GLU A 86 8.83 -16.38 4.05
N LEU A 87 7.93 -15.76 4.81
CA LEU A 87 8.26 -15.15 6.10
C LEU A 87 7.53 -15.83 7.26
N GLY A 88 6.35 -16.41 7.01
CA GLY A 88 5.54 -17.03 8.06
C GLY A 88 4.96 -16.04 9.08
N ILE A 89 4.94 -14.74 8.76
CA ILE A 89 4.52 -13.68 9.68
C ILE A 89 3.08 -13.27 9.37
N LEU A 90 2.30 -13.03 10.43
CA LEU A 90 1.01 -12.34 10.40
C LEU A 90 1.07 -11.21 11.44
N GLY A 91 0.58 -10.03 11.08
CA GLY A 91 0.41 -8.94 12.05
C GLY A 91 -1.00 -8.38 11.98
N ALA A 92 -1.55 -8.01 13.13
CA ALA A 92 -2.89 -7.44 13.23
C ALA A 92 -2.91 -6.25 14.19
N SER A 93 -3.64 -5.21 13.83
CA SER A 93 -3.78 -3.99 14.64
C SER A 93 -5.05 -3.23 14.26
N THR A 94 -5.63 -2.53 15.23
CA THR A 94 -6.70 -1.54 15.00
C THR A 94 -6.13 -0.19 14.52
N ASP A 95 -4.81 0.00 14.61
CA ASP A 95 -4.10 1.14 14.02
C ASP A 95 -3.29 0.68 12.82
N VAL A 96 -3.77 1.04 11.63
CA VAL A 96 -3.15 0.71 10.34
C VAL A 96 -1.78 1.38 10.16
N PHE A 97 -1.57 2.58 10.72
CA PHE A 97 -0.31 3.32 10.58
C PHE A 97 0.76 2.73 11.48
N ALA A 98 0.40 2.38 12.72
CA ALA A 98 1.31 1.66 13.61
C ALA A 98 1.70 0.30 13.02
N LEU A 99 0.75 -0.43 12.44
CA LEU A 99 1.03 -1.74 11.84
C LEU A 99 1.95 -1.65 10.62
N ASP A 100 1.68 -0.71 9.70
CA ASP A 100 2.56 -0.48 8.55
C ASP A 100 3.99 -0.13 9.02
N GLN A 101 4.13 0.73 10.04
CA GLN A 101 5.43 1.10 10.62
C GLN A 101 6.14 -0.07 11.29
N THR A 102 5.43 -0.92 12.04
CA THR A 102 5.98 -2.14 12.64
C THR A 102 6.58 -3.05 11.58
N PHE A 103 5.91 -3.22 10.44
CA PHE A 103 6.45 -4.06 9.37
C PHE A 103 7.67 -3.43 8.68
N ILE A 104 7.77 -2.11 8.62
CA ILE A 104 9.00 -1.45 8.15
C ILE A 104 10.18 -1.77 9.07
N GLU A 105 9.96 -1.76 10.39
CA GLU A 105 10.97 -2.15 11.38
C GLU A 105 11.39 -3.62 11.20
N ILE A 106 10.41 -4.54 11.14
CA ILE A 106 10.64 -5.97 10.93
C ILE A 106 11.47 -6.24 9.68
N LEU A 107 11.19 -5.53 8.58
CA LEU A 107 11.87 -5.71 7.30
C LEU A 107 13.20 -4.93 7.20
N LYS A 108 13.59 -4.20 8.26
CA LYS A 108 14.77 -3.33 8.30
C LYS A 108 14.83 -2.34 7.13
N VAL A 109 13.67 -1.84 6.71
CA VAL A 109 13.57 -0.86 5.62
C VAL A 109 13.64 0.55 6.20
N ASN A 110 14.32 1.47 5.51
CA ASN A 110 14.31 2.86 5.93
C ASN A 110 12.88 3.46 5.74
N PRO A 111 12.22 3.91 6.81
CA PRO A 111 10.86 4.46 6.73
C PRO A 111 10.74 5.69 5.83
N ALA A 112 11.82 6.44 5.62
CA ALA A 112 11.84 7.58 4.69
C ALA A 112 11.72 7.15 3.22
N GLU A 113 12.04 5.90 2.89
CA GLU A 113 11.97 5.37 1.53
C GLU A 113 10.57 4.89 1.13
N VAL A 114 9.67 4.70 2.10
CA VAL A 114 8.29 4.25 1.87
C VAL A 114 7.36 5.46 1.97
N PRO A 115 6.86 6.01 0.85
CA PRO A 115 6.18 7.31 0.86
C PRO A 115 4.97 7.39 1.79
N THR A 116 4.21 6.31 1.94
CA THR A 116 3.05 6.26 2.85
C THR A 116 3.48 6.37 4.31
N VAL A 117 4.54 5.67 4.72
CA VAL A 117 5.06 5.69 6.09
C VAL A 117 5.76 7.01 6.37
N ALA A 118 6.59 7.51 5.45
CA ALA A 118 7.23 8.81 5.56
C ALA A 118 6.21 9.92 5.80
N VAL A 119 5.14 9.97 4.99
CA VAL A 119 4.09 10.99 5.13
C VAL A 119 3.24 10.76 6.38
N ALA A 120 2.89 9.52 6.75
CA ALA A 120 2.15 9.25 7.98
C ALA A 120 2.90 9.71 9.23
N ARG A 121 4.25 9.57 9.25
CA ARG A 121 5.10 10.11 10.31
C ARG A 121 5.09 11.63 10.36
N GLU A 122 5.23 12.29 9.21
CA GLU A 122 5.17 13.76 9.13
C GLU A 122 3.81 14.33 9.57
N MET A 123 2.72 13.60 9.29
CA MET A 123 1.37 13.99 9.68
C MET A 123 1.03 13.61 11.14
N GLY A 124 1.95 12.95 11.86
CA GLY A 124 1.75 12.55 13.25
C GLY A 124 0.77 11.38 13.46
N PHE A 125 0.56 10.54 12.44
CA PHE A 125 -0.30 9.34 12.56
C PHE A 125 0.46 8.09 12.99
N CYS A 126 1.77 8.07 12.81
CA CYS A 126 2.62 7.00 13.28
C CYS A 126 2.92 7.15 14.77
N SER A 127 2.53 6.15 15.56
CA SER A 127 2.88 6.06 16.98
C SER A 127 4.37 5.78 17.17
N ASP A 128 4.90 6.17 18.33
CA ASP A 128 6.22 5.69 18.78
C ASP A 128 6.11 4.18 19.01
N LEU A 129 6.94 3.38 18.32
CA LEU A 129 6.89 1.92 18.41
C LEU A 129 7.16 1.43 19.84
N ASN A 130 7.91 2.18 20.65
CA ASN A 130 8.14 1.85 22.06
C ASN A 130 6.87 1.94 22.92
N LYS A 131 5.83 2.59 22.41
CA LYS A 131 4.52 2.73 23.07
C LYS A 131 3.47 1.76 22.53
N VAL A 132 3.80 1.03 21.46
CA VAL A 132 2.91 0.00 20.91
C VAL A 132 3.00 -1.25 21.77
N ASN A 133 1.84 -1.77 22.19
CA ASN A 133 1.77 -3.03 22.93
C ASN A 133 1.82 -4.20 21.95
N PHE A 134 2.86 -5.03 22.03
CA PHE A 134 2.99 -6.28 21.29
C PHE A 134 2.69 -7.46 22.22
N PRO A 135 1.44 -7.97 22.28
CA PRO A 135 1.04 -8.99 23.25
C PRO A 135 1.56 -10.40 22.93
N LEU A 136 2.08 -10.61 21.72
CA LEU A 136 2.61 -11.89 21.25
C LEU A 136 4.13 -11.75 21.03
N LEU A 137 4.55 -11.56 19.78
CA LEU A 137 5.96 -11.44 19.39
C LEU A 137 6.34 -9.96 19.23
N GLN A 138 7.54 -9.62 19.68
CA GLN A 138 8.14 -8.31 19.46
C GLN A 138 8.70 -8.19 18.03
N PRO A 139 8.77 -6.97 17.45
CA PRO A 139 9.36 -6.76 16.12
C PRO A 139 10.80 -7.29 16.01
N ALA A 140 11.58 -7.18 17.09
CA ALA A 140 12.97 -7.67 17.16
C ALA A 140 13.08 -9.20 17.03
N GLU A 141 12.03 -9.95 17.39
CA GLU A 141 11.98 -11.42 17.26
C GLU A 141 11.61 -11.87 15.83
N LEU A 142 11.12 -10.94 15.01
CA LEU A 142 10.58 -11.20 13.68
C LEU A 142 11.47 -10.64 12.56
N GLU A 143 12.64 -10.10 12.89
CA GLU A 143 13.53 -9.43 11.96
C GLU A 143 13.81 -10.26 10.70
N VAL A 144 13.56 -9.64 9.56
CA VAL A 144 13.81 -10.24 8.25
C VAL A 144 15.10 -9.66 7.70
N GLU A 145 16.13 -10.49 7.62
CA GLU A 145 17.40 -10.08 7.03
C GLU A 145 17.33 -10.03 5.51
N ASN A 146 18.07 -9.11 4.88
CA ASN A 146 18.25 -9.07 3.42
C ASN A 146 16.94 -8.96 2.62
N TRP A 147 15.92 -8.24 3.14
CA TRP A 147 14.71 -7.93 2.36
C TRP A 147 15.06 -7.14 1.09
N GLN A 148 14.59 -7.60 -0.07
CA GLN A 148 14.92 -6.99 -1.35
C GLN A 148 13.88 -5.95 -1.76
N LEU A 149 14.25 -4.68 -1.70
CA LEU A 149 13.46 -3.61 -2.29
C LEU A 149 13.56 -3.60 -3.82
N PRO A 150 12.61 -2.98 -4.53
CA PRO A 150 12.67 -2.88 -5.98
C PRO A 150 13.92 -2.09 -6.42
N THR A 151 14.72 -2.68 -7.29
CA THR A 151 15.88 -2.01 -7.90
C THR A 151 15.47 -1.02 -8.99
N ILE A 152 14.25 -1.17 -9.52
CA ILE A 152 13.69 -0.30 -10.54
C ILE A 152 12.57 0.54 -9.92
N LYS A 153 12.60 1.86 -10.14
CA LYS A 153 11.49 2.76 -9.79
C LYS A 153 10.69 3.12 -11.04
N LYS A 154 9.38 2.91 -11.01
CA LYS A 154 8.46 3.32 -12.07
C LYS A 154 7.72 4.60 -11.65
N PRO A 155 7.43 5.52 -12.59
CA PRO A 155 6.64 6.70 -12.29
C PRO A 155 5.27 6.30 -11.76
N ILE A 156 4.70 7.16 -10.91
CA ILE A 156 3.39 6.94 -10.30
C ILE A 156 2.28 7.06 -11.36
N ASP A 157 2.44 7.96 -12.33
CA ASP A 157 1.49 8.11 -13.43
C ASP A 157 1.39 6.83 -14.28
N PHE A 158 0.18 6.52 -14.75
CA PHE A 158 -0.05 5.40 -15.67
C PHE A 158 0.22 5.76 -17.15
N GLY A 159 0.67 6.99 -17.41
CA GLY A 159 0.67 7.61 -18.73
C GLY A 159 -0.75 7.87 -19.28
N ILE A 160 -0.97 9.07 -19.83
CA ILE A 160 -2.21 9.48 -20.51
C ILE A 160 -2.72 8.46 -21.56
N PRO A 161 -1.86 7.79 -22.38
CA PRO A 161 -2.33 6.89 -23.44
C PRO A 161 -3.14 5.69 -22.95
N ARG A 162 -2.87 5.18 -21.74
CA ARG A 162 -3.52 3.96 -21.22
C ARG A 162 -4.95 4.23 -20.76
N ILE A 163 -5.21 5.43 -20.24
CA ILE A 163 -6.53 5.89 -19.77
C ILE A 163 -7.44 6.22 -20.95
N VAL A 164 -6.89 6.87 -21.98
CA VAL A 164 -7.59 7.17 -23.23
C VAL A 164 -8.01 5.86 -23.90
N ARG A 165 -7.08 4.91 -24.09
CA ARG A 165 -7.37 3.61 -24.71
C ARG A 165 -8.42 2.79 -23.93
N SER A 166 -8.37 2.80 -22.60
CA SER A 166 -9.37 2.14 -21.75
C SER A 166 -10.75 2.79 -21.87
N THR A 167 -10.82 4.12 -21.92
CA THR A 167 -12.07 4.87 -22.11
C THR A 167 -12.67 4.64 -23.48
N PHE A 168 -11.86 4.65 -24.55
CA PHE A 168 -12.32 4.33 -25.91
C PHE A 168 -12.82 2.89 -26.01
N LYS A 169 -12.12 1.91 -25.42
CA LYS A 169 -12.58 0.51 -25.40
C LYS A 169 -13.93 0.35 -24.68
N HIS A 170 -14.11 1.04 -23.55
CA HIS A 170 -15.37 1.03 -22.80
C HIS A 170 -16.52 1.69 -23.60
N LEU A 171 -16.26 2.83 -24.26
CA LEU A 171 -17.24 3.48 -25.13
C LEU A 171 -17.56 2.63 -26.37
N TYR A 172 -16.55 1.99 -26.98
CA TYR A 172 -16.74 1.10 -28.13
C TYR A 172 -17.65 -0.09 -27.77
N VAL A 173 -17.39 -0.79 -26.67
CA VAL A 173 -18.24 -1.90 -26.22
C VAL A 173 -19.67 -1.43 -25.97
N LYS A 174 -19.84 -0.30 -25.27
CA LYS A 174 -21.15 0.24 -24.89
C LYS A 174 -21.98 0.76 -26.07
N PHE A 175 -21.34 1.25 -27.14
CA PHE A 175 -22.05 1.88 -28.27
C PHE A 175 -22.09 1.06 -29.56
N ILE A 176 -21.21 0.06 -29.71
CA ILE A 176 -21.06 -0.69 -30.97
C ILE A 176 -21.39 -2.18 -30.84
N GLN A 177 -21.20 -2.81 -29.66
CA GLN A 177 -21.46 -4.24 -29.48
C GLN A 177 -22.83 -4.57 -28.85
N GLU A 178 -23.53 -3.60 -28.25
CA GLU A 178 -24.90 -3.79 -27.71
C GLU A 178 -26.02 -3.39 -28.71
N LYS A 179 -25.73 -3.41 -30.02
CA LYS A 179 -26.75 -3.32 -31.08
C LYS A 179 -27.05 -4.68 -31.69
#